data_AF-A0A8S9PHQ5-F1
#
_entry.id   AF-A0A8S9PHQ5-F1
#
_cell.length_a   1.000
_cell.length_b   1.000
_cell.length_c   1.000
_cell.angle_alpha   90.00
_cell.angle_beta   90.00
_cell.angle_gamma   90.00
#
_symmetry.space_group_name_H-M   'P 1'
#
loop_
_entity.id
_entity.type
_entity.pdbx_description
1 polymer ?
#
loop_
_entity_poly.entity_id
_entity_poly.type
_entity_poly.pdbx_seq_one_letter_code
_entity_poly.pdbx_strand_id
1 'polypeptide(L)' 'MLNLSLESKMADMVDLDNIGKTEFPEAVKLEFVHCILEEGEMMYIPPKWWHYVRSSTMSFLISFWWNRSSD' A
#
# COMPACT_ATOMS: atom_id res chain seq x y z
N MET A 1 -10.40 10.99 -4.20
CA MET A 1 -10.40 10.04 -3.07
C MET A 1 -9.40 8.94 -3.39
N LEU A 2 -8.43 8.73 -2.49
CA LEU A 2 -7.32 7.80 -2.69
C LEU A 2 -7.58 6.53 -1.86
N ASN A 3 -7.48 5.37 -2.48
CA ASN A 3 -7.54 4.10 -1.76
C ASN A 3 -6.10 3.65 -1.49
N LEU A 4 -5.77 3.50 -0.22
CA LEU A 4 -4.47 3.06 0.26
C LEU A 4 -4.64 1.72 0.96
N SER A 5 -4.18 0.66 0.32
CA SER A 5 -4.11 -0.67 0.93
C SER A 5 -2.65 -0.93 1.29
N LEU A 6 -2.32 -1.20 2.54
CA LEU A 6 -0.91 -1.26 2.96
C LEU A 6 -0.22 -2.60 2.52
N GLU A 7 0.32 -2.73 1.29
CA GLU A 7 1.31 -3.76 0.86
C GLU A 7 2.35 -3.38 -0.27
N SER A 8 3.67 -3.73 -0.26
CA SER A 8 4.59 -3.53 -1.41
C SER A 8 5.92 -4.30 -1.47
N LYS A 9 5.89 -5.61 -1.76
CA LYS A 9 6.87 -6.13 -2.76
C LYS A 9 6.28 -7.10 -3.77
N MET A 10 4.98 -7.40 -3.69
CA MET A 10 4.31 -8.32 -4.60
C MET A 10 3.52 -7.62 -5.71
N ALA A 11 3.15 -6.34 -5.54
CA ALA A 11 2.23 -5.64 -6.45
C ALA A 11 2.73 -5.43 -7.89
N ASP A 12 4.04 -5.37 -8.13
CA ASP A 12 4.59 -5.25 -9.51
C ASP A 12 4.68 -6.61 -10.24
N MET A 13 4.67 -7.72 -9.49
CA MET A 13 4.73 -9.09 -10.05
C MET A 13 3.38 -9.80 -10.02
N VAL A 14 2.45 -9.33 -9.20
CA VAL A 14 1.17 -9.98 -8.91
C VAL A 14 0.10 -8.92 -8.97
N ASP A 15 -0.87 -9.12 -9.89
CA ASP A 15 -2.11 -8.36 -9.86
C ASP A 15 -2.84 -8.68 -8.55
N LEU A 16 -2.87 -7.73 -7.63
CA LEU A 16 -3.50 -7.90 -6.32
C LEU A 16 -5.03 -7.94 -6.41
N ASP A 17 -5.61 -7.32 -7.44
CA ASP A 17 -7.05 -7.40 -7.69
C ASP A 17 -7.43 -8.78 -8.26
N ASN A 18 -6.45 -9.52 -8.80
CA ASN A 18 -6.63 -10.86 -9.38
C ASN A 18 -5.46 -11.80 -9.06
N ILE A 19 -5.26 -12.09 -7.77
CA ILE A 19 -4.19 -13.00 -7.32
C ILE A 19 -4.45 -14.41 -7.85
N GLY A 20 -3.57 -14.88 -8.74
CA GLY A 20 -3.55 -16.26 -9.21
C GLY A 20 -3.32 -17.22 -8.05
N LYS A 21 -4.41 -17.84 -7.56
CA LYS A 21 -4.40 -18.73 -6.38
C LYS A 21 -3.42 -19.90 -6.48
N THR A 22 -3.05 -20.28 -7.70
CA THR A 22 -2.10 -21.37 -7.99
C THR A 22 -0.64 -20.93 -7.98
N GLU A 23 -0.35 -19.66 -8.30
CA GLU A 23 1.02 -19.13 -8.37
C GLU A 23 1.48 -18.58 -7.01
N PHE A 24 0.56 -17.99 -6.24
CA PHE A 24 0.85 -17.37 -4.95
C PHE A 24 -0.11 -17.84 -3.85
N PRO A 25 -0.10 -19.13 -3.48
CA PRO A 25 -1.08 -19.72 -2.56
C PRO A 25 -1.02 -19.12 -1.14
N GLU A 26 0.15 -18.66 -0.70
CA GLU A 26 0.31 -18.04 0.62
C GLU A 26 -0.15 -16.58 0.66
N ALA A 27 -0.19 -15.89 -0.49
CA ALA A 27 -0.70 -14.52 -0.55
C ALA A 27 -2.19 -14.43 -0.20
N VAL A 28 -2.95 -15.51 -0.47
CA VAL A 28 -4.38 -15.62 -0.16
C VAL A 28 -4.65 -15.62 1.35
N LYS A 29 -3.65 -15.97 2.18
CA LYS A 29 -3.79 -16.06 3.65
C LYS A 29 -3.31 -14.80 4.37
N LEU A 30 -2.79 -13.81 3.65
CA LEU A 30 -2.30 -12.57 4.27
C LEU A 30 -3.47 -11.75 4.79
N GLU A 31 -3.26 -11.08 5.92
CA GLU A 31 -4.19 -10.10 6.45
C GLU A 31 -3.80 -8.70 5.95
N PHE A 32 -4.78 -7.99 5.41
CA PHE A 32 -4.57 -6.68 4.78
C PHE A 32 -5.20 -5.58 5.63
N VAL A 33 -4.52 -4.45 5.74
CA VAL A 33 -5.10 -3.21 6.28
C VAL A 33 -5.44 -2.29 5.12
N HIS A 34 -6.74 -2.04 4.94
CA HIS A 34 -7.26 -1.15 3.92
C HIS A 34 -7.73 0.18 4.52
N CYS A 35 -7.34 1.27 3.91
CA CYS A 35 -7.72 2.63 4.28
C CYS A 35 -8.08 3.45 3.04
N ILE A 36 -9.00 4.38 3.21
CA ILE A 36 -9.37 5.36 2.19
C ILE A 36 -8.95 6.71 2.74
N LEU A 37 -8.12 7.45 2.01
CA LEU A 37 -7.76 8.82 2.33
C LEU A 37 -8.63 9.79 1.52
N GLU A 38 -9.26 10.70 2.27
CA GLU A 38 -9.92 11.88 1.76
C GLU A 38 -8.98 13.08 1.68
N GLU A 39 -9.47 14.17 1.07
CA GLU A 39 -8.69 15.39 0.93
C GLU A 39 -8.39 16.00 2.32
N GLY A 40 -7.12 16.32 2.55
CA GLY A 40 -6.66 16.90 3.82
C GLY A 40 -6.33 15.88 4.91
N GLU A 41 -6.59 14.60 4.69
CA GLU A 41 -6.21 13.54 5.62
C GLU A 41 -4.73 13.14 5.48
N MET A 42 -4.16 12.61 6.56
CA MET A 42 -2.79 12.10 6.57
C MET A 42 -2.73 10.70 7.18
N MET A 43 -1.86 9.87 6.63
CA MET A 43 -1.55 8.54 7.15
C MET A 43 -0.05 8.45 7.47
N TYR A 44 0.26 7.80 8.59
CA TYR A 44 1.62 7.37 8.91
C TYR A 44 1.81 5.91 8.49
N ILE A 45 2.82 5.66 7.65
CA ILE A 45 3.25 4.32 7.25
C ILE A 45 4.53 3.98 8.04
N PRO A 46 4.49 3.03 8.97
CA PRO A 46 5.68 2.69 9.76
C PRO A 46 6.80 2.11 8.89
N PRO A 47 8.08 2.23 9.31
CA PRO A 47 9.19 1.64 8.59
C PRO A 47 8.99 0.14 8.37
N LYS A 48 9.43 -0.35 7.21
CA LYS A 48 9.30 -1.76 6.76
C LYS A 48 7.87 -2.21 6.45
N TRP A 49 6.88 -1.31 6.51
CA TRP A 49 5.54 -1.62 6.04
C TRP A 49 5.49 -1.53 4.52
N TRP A 50 5.14 -2.68 3.97
CA TRP A 50 4.61 -2.87 2.63
C TRP A 50 3.39 -1.93 2.44
N HIS A 51 3.33 -1.13 1.35
CA HIS A 51 2.20 -0.24 1.04
C HIS A 51 1.84 -0.09 -0.47
N TYR A 52 0.57 -0.30 -0.83
CA TYR A 52 0.02 -0.28 -2.20
C TYR A 52 -0.98 0.88 -2.32
N VAL A 53 -0.78 1.73 -3.31
CA VAL A 53 -1.56 2.95 -3.48
C VAL A 53 -2.35 2.86 -4.77
N ARG A 54 -3.69 2.99 -4.69
CA ARG A 54 -4.57 3.05 -5.85
C ARG A 54 -5.40 4.32 -5.84
N SER A 55 -5.33 5.06 -6.94
CA SER A 55 -6.18 6.23 -7.13
C SER A 55 -7.53 5.80 -7.71
N SER A 56 -8.64 6.09 -7.01
CA SER A 56 -9.99 5.84 -7.55
C SER A 56 -10.50 6.96 -8.45
N THR A 57 -9.91 8.16 -8.32
CA THR A 57 -10.20 9.34 -9.13
C THR A 57 -8.89 9.99 -9.58
N MET A 58 -8.94 11.04 -10.41
CA MET A 58 -7.78 11.91 -10.62
C MET A 58 -7.40 12.57 -9.28
N SER A 59 -6.21 12.27 -8.76
CA SER A 59 -5.72 12.84 -7.50
C SER A 59 -4.19 12.84 -7.44
N PHE A 60 -3.64 13.65 -6.54
CA PHE A 60 -2.22 13.70 -6.22
C PHE A 60 -2.01 13.47 -4.73
N LEU A 61 -0.87 12.88 -4.35
CA LEU A 61 -0.49 12.61 -2.97
C LEU A 61 0.95 13.07 -2.74
N ILE A 62 1.22 13.59 -1.54
CA ILE A 62 2.55 14.01 -1.12
C ILE A 62 3.00 13.05 -0.01
N SER A 63 4.19 12.47 -0.17
CA SER A 63 4.79 11.60 0.85
C SER A 63 6.05 12.25 1.42
N PHE A 64 6.20 12.19 2.75
CA PHE A 64 7.35 12.69 3.46
C PHE A 64 8.17 11.51 3.98
N TRP A 65 9.48 11.52 3.69
CA TRP A 65 10.40 10.46 4.09
C TRP A 65 11.48 11.05 4.98
N TRP A 66 11.58 10.53 6.20
CA TRP A 66 12.59 10.91 7.19
C TRP A 66 13.53 9.74 7.43
N ASN A 67 14.83 9.99 7.35
CA ASN A 67 15.83 9.06 7.81
C ASN A 67 16.20 9.42 9.27
N ARG A 68 16.11 8.46 10.19
CA ARG A 68 16.78 8.61 11.48
C ARG A 68 18.24 8.24 11.24
N SER A 69 19.06 9.22 10.85
CA SER A 69 20.49 9.13 11.07
C SER A 69 20.72 9.17 12.58
N SER A 70 20.97 8.00 13.17
CA SER A 70 21.70 7.92 14.43
C SER A 70 23.16 8.13 14.10
N ASP A 71 23.70 9.30 14.46
CA ASP A 71 25.13 9.42 14.74
C ASP A 71 25.53 8.45 15.87
#